data_AF-A0A349S967-F1
#
_entry.id   AF-A0A349S967-F1
#
_cell.length_a   1.000
_cell.length_b   1.000
_cell.length_c   1.000
_cell.angle_alpha   90.00
_cell.angle_beta   90.00
_cell.angle_gamma   90.00
#
_symmetry.space_group_name_H-M   'P 1'
#
loop_
_entity.id
_entity.type
_entity.pdbx_description
1 polymer ?
#
loop_
_entity_poly.entity_id
_entity_poly.type
_entity_poly.pdbx_seq_one_letter_code
_entity_poly.pdbx_strand_id
1 'polypeptide(L)'
;MTRTVLCLFAVCSPSLFGADAVLQRLPAALLVPGGAAVVPTASDAIRGEYKGERVLLARFEGEQYAIIGIPLSAKPGLQTFTLDNRAGETETLGFSIADKAYTEQRLTIKNQRQVNPNETDMTRIQAESAEMKAAFRSWDEALVPTFSMIPPVDGVRSSSFGLKRFFNGEPRAPHSGMDIAADEGTPIVAPAAGRILATGNYFFNGNTIILDHGHGLISLYCHMNTIDVEVGRQVIAGEQIGRVGQTGRVTGPHLHWSVNLNNTRIDPALFLAD
;
A
#
# COMPACT_ATOMS: atom_id res chain seq x y z
N MET A 1 -42.69 50.67 -15.63
CA MET A 1 -42.21 49.51 -16.40
C MET A 1 -40.72 49.39 -16.18
N THR A 2 -40.29 48.62 -15.17
CA THR A 2 -38.88 48.51 -14.79
C THR A 2 -38.50 47.04 -14.95
N ARG A 3 -37.77 46.73 -16.03
CA ARG A 3 -37.32 45.37 -16.37
C ARG A 3 -36.09 45.03 -15.52
N THR A 4 -36.25 44.17 -14.54
CA THR A 4 -35.15 43.54 -13.82
C THR A 4 -34.56 42.44 -14.70
N VAL A 5 -33.32 42.63 -15.17
CA VAL A 5 -32.54 41.62 -15.88
C VAL A 5 -31.90 40.71 -14.83
N LEU A 6 -32.41 39.49 -14.71
CA LEU A 6 -31.83 38.46 -13.86
C LEU A 6 -30.67 37.81 -14.63
N CYS A 7 -29.42 38.19 -14.32
CA CYS A 7 -28.24 37.47 -14.80
C CYS A 7 -28.15 36.12 -14.08
N LEU A 8 -28.49 35.04 -14.80
CA LEU A 8 -28.14 33.69 -14.38
C LEU A 8 -26.62 33.56 -14.47
N PHE A 9 -25.93 33.58 -13.34
CA PHE A 9 -24.56 33.07 -13.26
C PHE A 9 -24.64 31.56 -13.41
N ALA A 10 -24.30 31.06 -14.59
CA ALA A 10 -24.01 29.64 -14.78
C ALA A 10 -22.77 29.31 -13.95
N VAL A 11 -22.99 28.70 -12.78
CA VAL A 11 -21.92 28.07 -12.00
C VAL A 11 -21.47 26.87 -12.83
N CYS A 12 -20.39 27.05 -13.58
CA CYS A 12 -19.69 25.96 -14.23
C CYS A 12 -19.07 25.12 -13.11
N SER A 13 -19.75 24.06 -12.70
CA SER A 13 -19.18 23.05 -11.82
C SER A 13 -17.92 22.51 -12.51
N PRO A 14 -16.72 22.63 -11.92
CA PRO A 14 -15.56 21.98 -12.48
C PRO A 14 -15.87 20.48 -12.46
N SER A 15 -15.84 19.90 -13.65
CA SER A 15 -16.05 18.49 -13.83
C SER A 15 -14.91 17.77 -13.12
N LEU A 16 -15.19 17.14 -11.98
CA LEU A 16 -14.28 16.26 -11.27
C LEU A 16 -14.06 15.01 -12.15
N PHE A 17 -13.12 15.11 -13.08
CA PHE A 17 -12.59 13.97 -13.83
C PHE A 17 -11.20 13.66 -13.31
N GLY A 18 -10.94 12.38 -13.05
CA GLY A 18 -9.74 11.89 -12.38
C GLY A 18 -8.47 12.48 -12.98
N ALA A 19 -7.77 13.29 -12.19
CA ALA A 19 -6.50 13.87 -12.59
C ALA A 19 -5.42 12.79 -12.48
N ASP A 20 -4.60 12.66 -13.52
CA ASP A 20 -3.37 11.86 -13.42
C ASP A 20 -2.51 12.39 -12.28
N ALA A 21 -1.94 11.50 -11.48
CA ALA A 21 -0.92 11.91 -10.52
C ALA A 21 0.32 12.41 -11.30
N VAL A 22 0.77 13.64 -11.07
CA VAL A 22 2.03 14.12 -11.64
C VAL A 22 3.17 13.72 -10.71
N LEU A 23 4.07 12.86 -11.19
CA LEU A 23 5.13 12.27 -10.38
C LEU A 23 6.47 12.97 -10.59
N GLN A 24 7.27 13.01 -9.51
CA GLN A 24 8.68 13.40 -9.57
C GLN A 24 9.60 12.23 -9.97
N ARG A 25 9.16 10.99 -9.76
CA ARG A 25 9.89 9.76 -10.08
C ARG A 25 8.91 8.60 -10.24
N LEU A 26 9.18 7.72 -11.20
CA LEU A 26 8.49 6.44 -11.34
C LEU A 26 9.07 5.40 -10.35
N PRO A 27 8.26 4.46 -9.84
CA PRO A 27 8.79 3.33 -9.07
C PRO A 27 9.67 2.45 -9.95
N ALA A 28 10.58 1.71 -9.31
CA ALA A 28 11.30 0.65 -9.99
C ALA A 28 10.33 -0.42 -10.50
N ALA A 29 10.37 -0.69 -11.81
CA ALA A 29 9.61 -1.80 -12.39
C ALA A 29 10.25 -3.13 -11.96
N LEU A 30 9.45 -4.02 -11.39
CA LEU A 30 9.83 -5.37 -11.02
C LEU A 30 8.72 -6.34 -11.43
N LEU A 31 8.85 -6.92 -12.61
CA LEU A 31 7.81 -7.75 -13.24
C LEU A 31 7.84 -9.20 -12.71
N VAL A 32 7.60 -9.37 -11.41
CA VAL A 32 7.55 -10.66 -10.71
C VAL A 32 6.36 -10.70 -9.75
N PRO A 33 5.90 -11.87 -9.25
CA PRO A 33 4.89 -11.92 -8.21
C PRO A 33 5.35 -11.09 -6.99
N GLY A 34 4.55 -10.13 -6.52
CA GLY A 34 4.93 -9.23 -5.43
C GLY A 34 5.66 -7.95 -5.86
N GLY A 35 5.92 -7.76 -7.15
CA GLY A 35 6.55 -6.55 -7.67
C GLY A 35 5.55 -5.50 -8.17
N ALA A 36 6.01 -4.61 -9.05
CA ALA A 36 5.18 -3.58 -9.69
C ALA A 36 5.49 -3.49 -11.19
N ALA A 37 4.46 -3.39 -12.01
CA ALA A 37 4.58 -3.06 -13.42
C ALA A 37 4.43 -1.55 -13.63
N VAL A 38 5.27 -0.99 -14.50
CA VAL A 38 5.20 0.39 -14.97
C VAL A 38 5.11 0.32 -16.48
N VAL A 39 3.94 0.63 -17.04
CA VAL A 39 3.61 0.42 -18.45
C VAL A 39 3.27 1.78 -19.06
N PRO A 40 4.00 2.26 -20.08
CA PRO A 40 3.59 3.45 -20.84
C PRO A 40 2.21 3.26 -21.46
N THR A 41 1.40 4.32 -21.51
CA THR A 41 0.03 4.27 -22.03
C THR A 41 -0.17 5.32 -23.12
N ALA A 42 -1.28 5.24 -23.85
CA ALA A 42 -1.76 6.40 -24.59
C ALA A 42 -1.99 7.57 -23.62
N SER A 43 -1.67 8.80 -24.04
CA SER A 43 -1.69 9.98 -23.15
C SER A 43 -3.09 10.47 -22.74
N ASP A 44 -4.15 9.75 -23.11
CA ASP A 44 -5.55 10.13 -22.93
C ASP A 44 -6.36 9.12 -22.09
N ALA A 45 -5.72 8.09 -21.51
CA ALA A 45 -6.40 7.18 -20.59
C ALA A 45 -6.84 7.94 -19.32
N ILE A 46 -8.04 7.64 -18.83
CA ILE A 46 -8.63 8.28 -17.64
C ILE A 46 -8.95 7.29 -16.53
N ARG A 47 -9.01 6.00 -16.86
CA ARG A 47 -9.26 4.93 -15.92
C ARG A 47 -8.55 3.68 -16.40
N GLY A 48 -8.05 2.88 -15.47
CA GLY A 48 -7.57 1.54 -15.77
C GLY A 48 -8.01 0.52 -14.73
N GLU A 49 -8.04 -0.74 -15.12
CA GLU A 49 -8.40 -1.85 -14.24
C GLU A 49 -7.50 -3.06 -14.48
N TYR A 50 -7.01 -3.64 -13.39
CA TYR A 50 -6.26 -4.89 -13.39
C TYR A 50 -6.84 -5.82 -12.33
N LYS A 51 -7.40 -6.97 -12.76
CA LYS A 51 -8.02 -7.98 -11.87
C LYS A 51 -9.09 -7.40 -10.92
N GLY A 52 -9.88 -6.45 -11.41
CA GLY A 52 -10.94 -5.80 -10.62
C GLY A 52 -10.46 -4.65 -9.74
N GLU A 53 -9.15 -4.37 -9.71
CA GLU A 53 -8.59 -3.25 -8.94
C GLU A 53 -8.25 -2.08 -9.85
N ARG A 54 -8.49 -0.85 -9.36
CA ARG A 54 -8.19 0.38 -10.08
C ARG A 54 -6.68 0.51 -10.29
N VAL A 55 -6.28 0.83 -11.52
CA VAL A 55 -4.88 1.12 -11.87
C VAL A 55 -4.54 2.58 -11.58
N LEU A 56 -3.34 2.81 -11.05
CA LEU A 56 -2.81 4.17 -10.91
C LEU A 56 -2.33 4.65 -12.27
N LEU A 57 -2.97 5.71 -12.79
CA LEU A 57 -2.49 6.47 -13.93
C LEU A 57 -1.71 7.68 -13.45
N ALA A 58 -0.52 7.84 -14.00
CA ALA A 58 0.41 8.88 -13.57
C ALA A 58 1.18 9.47 -14.74
N ARG A 59 1.53 10.74 -14.65
CA ARG A 59 2.39 11.44 -15.61
C ARG A 59 3.79 11.61 -15.07
N PHE A 60 4.77 11.30 -15.91
CA PHE A 60 6.19 11.54 -15.64
C PHE A 60 6.86 12.02 -16.93
N GLU A 61 7.54 13.16 -16.87
CA GLU A 61 8.21 13.78 -18.02
C GLU A 61 7.32 13.97 -19.26
N GLY A 62 6.02 14.23 -19.06
CA GLY A 62 5.04 14.47 -20.13
C GLY A 62 4.33 13.21 -20.63
N GLU A 63 4.87 12.02 -20.37
CA GLU A 63 4.30 10.74 -20.75
C GLU A 63 3.38 10.18 -19.65
N GLN A 64 2.35 9.42 -20.04
CA GLN A 64 1.44 8.75 -19.11
C GLN A 64 1.83 7.28 -18.92
N TYR A 65 1.70 6.81 -17.68
CA TYR A 65 2.03 5.45 -17.26
C TYR A 65 0.91 4.84 -16.43
N ALA A 66 0.67 3.55 -16.64
CA ALA A 66 -0.07 2.68 -15.75
C ALA A 66 0.91 2.03 -14.75
N ILE A 67 0.68 2.25 -13.46
CA ILE A 67 1.46 1.69 -12.36
C ILE A 67 0.60 0.65 -11.63
N ILE A 68 1.02 -0.60 -11.71
CA ILE A 68 0.20 -1.77 -11.34
C ILE A 68 0.96 -2.61 -10.31
N GLY A 69 0.33 -2.91 -9.18
CA GLY A 69 0.87 -3.82 -8.17
C GLY A 69 0.64 -5.25 -8.62
N ILE A 70 1.67 -6.10 -8.51
CA ILE A 70 1.59 -7.50 -8.92
C ILE A 70 1.38 -8.34 -7.66
N PRO A 71 0.23 -9.04 -7.51
CA PRO A 71 0.01 -9.87 -6.33
C PRO A 71 1.08 -10.95 -6.19
N LEU A 72 1.48 -11.28 -4.96
CA LEU A 72 2.42 -12.38 -4.70
C LEU A 72 1.90 -13.74 -5.21
N SER A 73 0.58 -13.88 -5.38
CA SER A 73 -0.07 -15.08 -5.95
C SER A 73 -0.12 -15.09 -7.48
N ALA A 74 0.37 -14.03 -8.15
CA ALA A 74 0.35 -13.96 -9.61
C ALA A 74 1.19 -15.09 -10.22
N LYS A 75 0.71 -15.64 -11.35
CA LYS A 75 1.43 -16.66 -12.11
C LYS A 75 2.36 -15.99 -13.12
N PRO A 76 3.55 -16.55 -13.38
CA PRO A 76 4.39 -16.12 -14.49
C PRO A 76 3.66 -16.21 -15.84
N GLY A 77 4.03 -15.34 -16.77
CA GLY A 77 3.44 -15.23 -18.10
C GLY A 77 2.77 -13.89 -18.38
N LEU A 78 2.20 -13.78 -19.57
CA LEU A 78 1.51 -12.57 -20.01
C LEU A 78 0.30 -12.29 -19.13
N GLN A 79 0.18 -11.05 -18.67
CA GLN A 79 -0.97 -10.49 -18.01
C GLN A 79 -1.51 -9.34 -18.85
N THR A 80 -2.81 -9.09 -18.74
CA THR A 80 -3.47 -7.97 -19.43
C THR A 80 -4.22 -7.11 -18.43
N PHE A 81 -4.39 -5.84 -18.78
CA PHE A 81 -5.19 -4.86 -18.06
C PHE A 81 -5.91 -3.97 -19.08
N THR A 82 -6.97 -3.30 -18.65
CA THR A 82 -7.76 -2.43 -19.52
C THR A 82 -7.57 -0.98 -19.15
N LEU A 83 -7.64 -0.11 -20.14
CA LEU A 83 -7.64 1.35 -20.00
C LEU A 83 -8.84 1.92 -20.75
N ASP A 84 -9.60 2.80 -20.12
CA ASP A 84 -10.66 3.56 -20.76
C ASP A 84 -10.15 4.98 -21.06
N ASN A 85 -10.37 5.47 -22.28
CA ASN A 85 -10.01 6.82 -22.69
C ASN A 85 -11.21 7.78 -22.64
N ARG A 86 -10.95 9.07 -22.94
CA ARG A 86 -11.99 10.11 -22.95
C ARG A 86 -13.04 9.95 -24.07
N ALA A 87 -12.70 9.22 -25.12
CA ALA A 87 -13.64 8.90 -26.20
C ALA A 87 -14.60 7.76 -25.81
N GLY A 88 -14.40 7.12 -24.64
CA GLY A 88 -15.17 5.96 -24.19
C GLY A 88 -14.72 4.65 -24.82
N GLU A 89 -13.53 4.63 -25.41
CA GLU A 89 -12.92 3.43 -25.96
C GLU A 89 -12.09 2.73 -24.88
N THR A 90 -12.15 1.40 -24.88
CA THR A 90 -11.34 0.56 -24.00
C THR A 90 -10.19 -0.06 -24.77
N GLU A 91 -8.96 0.24 -24.35
CA GLU A 91 -7.74 -0.39 -24.82
C GLU A 91 -7.35 -1.54 -23.88
N THR A 92 -6.80 -2.62 -24.42
CA THR A 92 -6.19 -3.69 -23.63
C THR A 92 -4.68 -3.68 -23.84
N LEU A 93 -3.95 -3.46 -22.76
CA LEU A 93 -2.49 -3.52 -22.73
C LEU A 93 -2.04 -4.74 -21.92
N GLY A 94 -0.74 -5.07 -22.01
CA GLY A 94 -0.20 -6.22 -21.30
C GLY A 94 1.23 -6.03 -20.81
N PHE A 95 1.59 -6.85 -19.84
CA PHE A 95 2.95 -6.98 -19.30
C PHE A 95 3.21 -8.44 -18.94
N SER A 96 4.47 -8.88 -19.00
CA SER A 96 4.85 -10.26 -18.73
C SER A 96 5.47 -10.40 -17.36
N ILE A 97 4.90 -11.27 -16.52
CA ILE A 97 5.45 -11.60 -15.20
C ILE A 97 6.50 -12.71 -15.37
N ALA A 98 7.71 -12.47 -14.90
CA ALA A 98 8.76 -13.48 -14.75
C ALA A 98 8.58 -14.27 -13.44
N ASP A 99 9.13 -15.48 -13.40
CA ASP A 99 9.16 -16.27 -12.17
C ASP A 99 10.13 -15.67 -11.14
N LYS A 100 9.84 -15.88 -9.85
CA LYS A 100 10.71 -15.48 -8.73
C LYS A 100 10.65 -16.50 -7.60
N ALA A 101 11.80 -17.06 -7.28
CA ALA A 101 11.96 -17.92 -6.13
C ALA A 101 12.02 -17.09 -4.83
N TYR A 102 11.13 -17.40 -3.90
CA TYR A 102 11.14 -16.84 -2.55
C TYR A 102 11.72 -17.85 -1.55
N THR A 103 12.63 -17.39 -0.72
CA THR A 103 13.27 -18.20 0.33
C THR A 103 12.29 -18.52 1.47
N GLU A 104 12.61 -19.57 2.23
CA GLU A 104 11.81 -19.99 3.38
C GLU A 104 12.33 -19.37 4.67
N GLN A 105 11.40 -19.13 5.59
CA GLN A 105 11.66 -18.75 6.96
C GLN A 105 10.88 -19.67 7.89
N ARG A 106 11.57 -20.29 8.85
CA ARG A 106 10.98 -21.17 9.85
C ARG A 106 11.11 -20.51 11.22
N LEU A 107 9.98 -20.26 11.87
CA LEU A 107 9.93 -19.60 13.17
C LEU A 107 9.24 -20.49 14.20
N THR A 108 9.72 -20.42 15.44
CA THR A 108 9.05 -21.03 16.59
C THR A 108 8.26 -19.95 17.33
N ILE A 109 6.94 -20.08 17.32
CA ILE A 109 6.03 -19.15 18.02
C ILE A 109 5.55 -19.82 19.30
N LYS A 110 5.87 -19.20 20.44
CA LYS A 110 5.56 -19.74 21.78
C LYS A 110 4.07 -19.65 22.09
N ASN A 111 3.42 -18.55 21.71
CA ASN A 111 2.00 -18.33 21.97
C ASN A 111 1.14 -19.13 20.98
N GLN A 112 0.54 -20.23 21.44
CA GLN A 112 -0.27 -21.10 20.59
C GLN A 112 -1.53 -20.42 20.06
N ARG A 113 -2.14 -19.45 20.77
CA ARG A 113 -3.30 -18.70 20.26
C ARG A 113 -2.93 -17.81 19.07
N GLN A 114 -1.66 -17.43 18.96
CA GLN A 114 -1.14 -16.69 17.82
C GLN A 114 -0.71 -17.60 16.66
N VAL A 115 -0.66 -18.92 16.87
CA VAL A 115 -0.42 -19.92 15.81
C VAL A 115 -1.76 -20.45 15.30
N ASN A 116 -2.62 -20.84 16.23
CA ASN A 116 -3.93 -21.45 16.04
C ASN A 116 -4.93 -20.75 17.00
N PRO A 117 -5.57 -19.64 16.56
CA PRO A 117 -6.50 -18.88 17.39
C PRO A 117 -7.79 -19.65 17.72
N ASN A 118 -8.42 -19.33 18.86
CA ASN A 118 -9.72 -19.90 19.21
C ASN A 118 -10.90 -19.11 18.59
N GLU A 119 -12.14 -19.55 18.81
CA GLU A 119 -13.32 -18.89 18.22
C GLU A 119 -13.44 -17.41 18.59
N THR A 120 -13.21 -17.05 19.85
CA THR A 120 -13.25 -15.63 20.29
C THR A 120 -12.16 -14.80 19.62
N ASP A 121 -10.95 -15.36 19.47
CA ASP A 121 -9.89 -14.71 18.71
C ASP A 121 -10.29 -14.54 17.25
N MET A 122 -10.91 -15.55 16.65
CA MET A 122 -11.35 -15.51 15.26
C MET A 122 -12.42 -14.44 15.03
N THR A 123 -13.35 -14.22 15.96
CA THR A 123 -14.31 -13.10 15.87
C THR A 123 -13.59 -11.76 15.84
N ARG A 124 -12.62 -11.54 16.73
CA ARG A 124 -11.80 -10.32 16.76
C ARG A 124 -11.01 -10.17 15.45
N ILE A 125 -10.29 -11.21 15.03
CA ILE A 125 -9.47 -11.22 13.80
C ILE A 125 -10.30 -10.89 12.56
N GLN A 126 -11.53 -11.39 12.47
CA GLN A 126 -12.41 -11.12 11.33
C GLN A 126 -12.85 -9.65 11.28
N ALA A 127 -13.20 -9.06 12.41
CA ALA A 127 -13.56 -7.64 12.50
C ALA A 127 -12.37 -6.74 12.13
N GLU A 128 -11.19 -7.01 12.70
CA GLU A 128 -9.94 -6.29 12.38
C GLU A 128 -9.54 -6.45 10.90
N SER A 129 -9.73 -7.64 10.34
CA SER A 129 -9.47 -7.89 8.91
C SER A 129 -10.40 -7.08 8.01
N ALA A 130 -11.67 -6.93 8.38
CA ALA A 130 -12.63 -6.13 7.62
C ALA A 130 -12.27 -4.65 7.64
N GLU A 131 -11.88 -4.12 8.81
CA GLU A 131 -11.40 -2.74 8.96
C GLU A 131 -10.15 -2.47 8.10
N MET A 132 -9.12 -3.32 8.22
CA MET A 132 -7.91 -3.18 7.41
C MET A 132 -8.19 -3.28 5.91
N LYS A 133 -9.05 -4.22 5.47
CA LYS A 133 -9.44 -4.34 4.06
C LYS A 133 -10.18 -3.12 3.54
N ALA A 134 -11.01 -2.49 4.37
CA ALA A 134 -11.66 -1.24 4.01
C ALA A 134 -10.63 -0.12 3.82
N ALA A 135 -9.64 0.00 4.72
CA ALA A 135 -8.56 0.96 4.61
C ALA A 135 -7.72 0.75 3.32
N PHE A 136 -7.34 -0.48 2.98
CA PHE A 136 -6.53 -0.76 1.78
C PHE A 136 -7.22 -0.50 0.43
N ARG A 137 -8.54 -0.32 0.43
CA ARG A 137 -9.32 0.09 -0.74
C ARG A 137 -9.42 1.61 -0.89
N SER A 138 -8.84 2.39 0.03
CA SER A 138 -8.84 3.85 -0.06
C SER A 138 -8.23 4.31 -1.38
N TRP A 139 -8.83 5.35 -1.95
CA TRP A 139 -8.34 6.01 -3.14
C TRP A 139 -8.55 7.51 -3.02
N ASP A 140 -7.50 8.23 -2.64
CA ASP A 140 -7.53 9.69 -2.56
C ASP A 140 -6.76 10.34 -3.72
N GLU A 141 -7.45 11.09 -4.56
CA GLU A 141 -6.87 11.85 -5.67
C GLU A 141 -6.38 13.24 -5.26
N ALA A 142 -6.68 13.69 -4.03
CA ALA A 142 -6.18 14.95 -3.49
C ALA A 142 -4.74 14.84 -2.97
N LEU A 143 -4.25 13.63 -2.74
CA LEU A 143 -2.87 13.36 -2.33
C LEU A 143 -2.02 12.99 -3.55
N VAL A 144 -0.79 13.51 -3.61
CA VAL A 144 0.16 13.19 -4.66
C VAL A 144 1.05 12.02 -4.20
N PRO A 145 0.96 10.83 -4.81
CA PRO A 145 1.76 9.68 -4.40
C PRO A 145 3.24 9.91 -4.68
N THR A 146 4.10 9.42 -3.78
CA THR A 146 5.55 9.51 -3.90
C THR A 146 6.17 8.11 -3.94
N PHE A 147 6.98 7.85 -4.97
CA PHE A 147 7.67 6.57 -5.19
C PHE A 147 9.14 6.58 -4.74
N SER A 148 9.55 7.64 -4.04
CA SER A 148 10.88 7.79 -3.42
C SER A 148 10.67 8.11 -1.94
N MET A 149 10.45 7.06 -1.15
CA MET A 149 10.18 7.11 0.27
C MET A 149 11.47 7.09 1.08
N ILE A 150 11.50 7.85 2.18
CA ILE A 150 12.55 7.69 3.19
C ILE A 150 12.31 6.40 3.99
N PRO A 151 13.36 5.75 4.52
CA PRO A 151 13.19 4.65 5.45
C PRO A 151 12.33 5.06 6.66
N PRO A 152 11.30 4.27 7.02
CA PRO A 152 10.39 4.64 8.10
C PRO A 152 11.00 4.51 9.50
N VAL A 153 12.15 3.84 9.62
CA VAL A 153 12.90 3.69 10.86
C VAL A 153 14.39 3.53 10.52
N ASP A 154 15.25 4.05 11.39
CA ASP A 154 16.69 3.74 11.35
C ASP A 154 16.93 2.35 11.95
N GLY A 155 17.33 1.41 11.11
CA GLY A 155 17.49 0.01 11.51
C GLY A 155 17.93 -0.91 10.38
N VAL A 156 18.16 -2.17 10.71
CA VAL A 156 18.68 -3.18 9.77
C VAL A 156 17.52 -3.95 9.15
N ARG A 157 17.45 -3.99 7.81
CA ARG A 157 16.50 -4.86 7.11
C ARG A 157 16.80 -6.32 7.47
N SER A 158 15.89 -6.98 8.18
CA SER A 158 16.12 -8.29 8.79
C SER A 158 15.36 -9.43 8.09
N SER A 159 14.22 -9.12 7.45
CA SER A 159 13.41 -10.09 6.73
C SER A 159 12.64 -9.39 5.60
N SER A 160 12.65 -9.98 4.40
CA SER A 160 12.13 -9.34 3.18
C SER A 160 10.74 -9.83 2.79
N PHE A 161 10.10 -9.11 1.87
CA PHE A 161 8.81 -9.45 1.32
C PHE A 161 8.80 -10.81 0.63
N GLY A 162 7.67 -11.51 0.73
CA GLY A 162 7.36 -12.74 0.02
C GLY A 162 7.99 -14.02 0.57
N LEU A 163 8.79 -13.94 1.65
CA LEU A 163 9.33 -15.11 2.34
C LEU A 163 8.23 -16.12 2.66
N LYS A 164 8.45 -17.39 2.29
CA LYS A 164 7.55 -18.48 2.65
C LYS A 164 7.69 -18.76 4.14
N ARG A 165 6.62 -18.60 4.91
CA ARG A 165 6.67 -18.75 6.37
C ARG A 165 6.16 -20.11 6.80
N PHE A 166 6.89 -20.70 7.75
CA PHE A 166 6.46 -21.88 8.48
C PHE A 166 6.52 -21.60 9.97
N PHE A 167 5.40 -21.77 10.67
CA PHE A 167 5.35 -21.61 12.12
C PHE A 167 5.16 -22.97 12.76
N ASN A 168 6.08 -23.34 13.65
CA ASN A 168 6.06 -24.64 14.35
C ASN A 168 5.96 -25.84 13.38
N GLY A 169 6.60 -25.73 12.21
CA GLY A 169 6.64 -26.79 11.18
C GLY A 169 5.55 -26.71 10.12
N GLU A 170 4.49 -25.92 10.34
CA GLU A 170 3.36 -25.84 9.40
C GLU A 170 3.43 -24.61 8.50
N PRO A 171 3.05 -24.71 7.21
CA PRO A 171 3.03 -23.57 6.30
C PRO A 171 2.02 -22.51 6.78
N ARG A 172 2.38 -21.25 6.54
CA ARG A 172 1.57 -20.06 6.86
C ARG A 172 1.59 -19.09 5.69
N ALA A 173 0.78 -18.03 5.80
CA ALA A 173 0.78 -16.94 4.82
C ALA A 173 2.21 -16.40 4.65
N PRO A 174 2.68 -16.16 3.42
CA PRO A 174 3.97 -15.55 3.17
C PRO A 174 4.13 -14.20 3.86
N HIS A 175 5.36 -13.77 4.04
CA HIS A 175 5.65 -12.46 4.60
C HIS A 175 5.13 -11.34 3.68
N SER A 176 4.16 -10.56 4.16
CA SER A 176 3.47 -9.53 3.36
C SER A 176 4.13 -8.15 3.39
N GLY A 177 5.33 -8.04 3.93
CA GLY A 177 6.04 -6.78 4.14
C GLY A 177 7.53 -6.99 4.30
N MET A 178 8.20 -6.00 4.87
CA MET A 178 9.61 -6.02 5.21
C MET A 178 9.76 -5.74 6.70
N ASP A 179 10.59 -6.53 7.37
CA ASP A 179 10.93 -6.34 8.77
C ASP A 179 12.23 -5.55 8.88
N ILE A 180 12.23 -4.51 9.71
CA ILE A 180 13.38 -3.66 10.00
C ILE A 180 13.66 -3.78 11.50
N ALA A 181 14.76 -4.44 11.85
CA ALA A 181 15.20 -4.61 13.22
C ALA A 181 15.74 -3.29 13.77
N ALA A 182 15.19 -2.88 14.91
CA ALA A 182 15.55 -1.69 15.66
C ALA A 182 15.12 -1.89 17.12
N ASP A 183 15.76 -1.17 18.04
CA ASP A 183 15.44 -1.27 19.46
C ASP A 183 14.02 -0.77 19.75
N GLU A 184 13.37 -1.35 20.76
CA GLU A 184 12.07 -0.86 21.24
C GLU A 184 12.17 0.61 21.67
N GLY A 185 11.21 1.43 21.23
CA GLY A 185 11.21 2.88 21.45
C GLY A 185 11.84 3.71 20.34
N THR A 186 12.55 3.09 19.39
CA THR A 186 13.11 3.77 18.21
C THR A 186 12.01 4.52 17.44
N PRO A 187 12.18 5.81 17.10
CA PRO A 187 11.16 6.58 16.37
C PRO A 187 10.81 5.95 15.02
N ILE A 188 9.51 5.88 14.73
CA ILE A 188 8.98 5.54 13.40
C ILE A 188 8.47 6.84 12.77
N VAL A 189 8.90 7.12 11.54
CA VAL A 189 8.50 8.29 10.78
C VAL A 189 7.64 7.93 9.57
N ALA A 190 6.82 8.86 9.11
CA ALA A 190 6.10 8.73 7.86
C ALA A 190 7.10 8.78 6.67
N PRO A 191 7.14 7.76 5.80
CA PRO A 191 8.08 7.66 4.69
C PRO A 191 7.78 8.65 3.54
N ALA A 192 6.53 9.12 3.48
CA ALA A 192 6.03 10.14 2.58
C ALA A 192 4.84 10.83 3.25
N ALA A 193 4.43 11.99 2.72
CA ALA A 193 3.22 12.67 3.17
C ALA A 193 1.98 11.77 2.95
N GLY A 194 0.95 11.98 3.76
CA GLY A 194 -0.26 11.18 3.67
C GLY A 194 -1.29 11.47 4.75
N ARG A 195 -2.32 10.63 4.82
CA ARG A 195 -3.38 10.70 5.83
C ARG A 195 -3.57 9.36 6.54
N ILE A 196 -3.68 9.38 7.86
CA ILE A 196 -3.90 8.19 8.67
C ILE A 196 -5.33 7.66 8.41
N LEU A 197 -5.44 6.43 7.92
CA LEU A 197 -6.71 5.76 7.63
C LEU A 197 -7.24 4.96 8.82
N ALA A 198 -6.34 4.29 9.53
CA ALA A 198 -6.68 3.42 10.64
C ALA A 198 -5.53 3.35 11.64
N THR A 199 -5.89 3.22 12.91
CA THR A 199 -4.96 2.95 14.01
C THR A 199 -5.62 1.99 14.99
N GLY A 200 -4.88 1.05 15.56
CA GLY A 200 -5.46 0.16 16.57
C GLY A 200 -4.50 -0.88 17.12
N ASN A 201 -4.94 -1.61 18.15
CA ASN A 201 -4.26 -2.80 18.65
C ASN A 201 -4.92 -4.04 18.06
N TYR A 202 -4.30 -4.62 17.02
CA TYR A 202 -4.81 -5.81 16.34
C TYR A 202 -4.21 -7.10 16.89
N PHE A 203 -4.93 -8.20 16.79
CA PHE A 203 -4.56 -9.48 17.40
C PHE A 203 -3.18 -9.99 16.94
N PHE A 204 -2.93 -9.98 15.63
CA PHE A 204 -1.63 -10.40 15.08
C PHE A 204 -0.66 -9.24 14.91
N ASN A 205 -1.15 -8.09 14.45
CA ASN A 205 -0.29 -6.98 14.07
C ASN A 205 0.10 -6.10 15.26
N GLY A 206 -0.53 -6.27 16.43
CA GLY A 206 -0.28 -5.40 17.58
C GLY A 206 -0.73 -3.96 17.30
N ASN A 207 -0.06 -3.00 17.92
CA ASN A 207 -0.27 -1.58 17.63
C ASN A 207 0.11 -1.31 16.19
N THR A 208 -0.84 -0.77 15.44
CA THR A 208 -0.82 -0.69 13.99
C THR A 208 -1.25 0.68 13.51
N ILE A 209 -0.61 1.18 12.45
CA ILE A 209 -1.02 2.35 11.67
C ILE A 209 -1.18 1.96 10.21
N ILE A 210 -2.24 2.47 9.55
CA ILE A 210 -2.40 2.46 8.09
C ILE A 210 -2.40 3.90 7.58
N LEU A 211 -1.51 4.21 6.63
CA LEU A 211 -1.27 5.55 6.11
C LEU A 211 -1.49 5.59 4.59
N ASP A 212 -2.39 6.44 4.12
CA ASP A 212 -2.72 6.66 2.71
C ASP A 212 -1.81 7.75 2.11
N HIS A 213 -1.12 7.43 1.03
CA HIS A 213 -0.27 8.34 0.28
C HIS A 213 -0.92 8.86 -1.01
N GLY A 214 -2.18 8.47 -1.27
CA GLY A 214 -2.93 8.86 -2.45
C GLY A 214 -2.96 7.78 -3.53
N HIS A 215 -4.01 7.82 -4.34
CA HIS A 215 -4.25 6.97 -5.49
C HIS A 215 -3.97 5.46 -5.25
N GLY A 216 -4.39 4.96 -4.09
CA GLY A 216 -4.25 3.54 -3.73
C GLY A 216 -2.84 3.10 -3.34
N LEU A 217 -1.90 4.04 -3.13
CA LEU A 217 -0.59 3.80 -2.50
C LEU A 217 -0.72 3.94 -0.99
N ILE A 218 -0.59 2.85 -0.24
CA ILE A 218 -0.90 2.80 1.20
C ILE A 218 0.20 2.04 1.93
N SER A 219 0.67 2.55 3.07
CA SER A 219 1.63 1.87 3.94
C SER A 219 0.98 1.37 5.24
N LEU A 220 1.53 0.29 5.79
CA LEU A 220 1.13 -0.33 7.05
C LEU A 220 2.36 -0.46 7.96
N TYR A 221 2.19 -0.13 9.24
CA TYR A 221 3.19 -0.22 10.30
C TYR A 221 2.63 -1.09 11.41
N CYS A 222 3.32 -2.17 11.79
CA CYS A 222 2.85 -3.08 12.81
C CYS A 222 3.85 -3.21 13.96
N HIS A 223 3.42 -3.91 14.99
CA HIS A 223 4.20 -4.31 16.17
C HIS A 223 4.70 -3.14 16.99
N MET A 224 4.08 -1.97 16.84
CA MET A 224 4.54 -0.73 17.45
C MET A 224 4.46 -0.78 18.98
N ASN A 225 5.27 0.01 19.66
CA ASN A 225 5.14 0.27 21.09
C ASN A 225 4.08 1.35 21.32
N THR A 226 4.30 2.53 20.74
CA THR A 226 3.36 3.67 20.80
C THR A 226 2.88 4.07 19.41
N ILE A 227 1.65 4.59 19.37
CA ILE A 227 1.05 5.27 18.22
C ILE A 227 0.93 6.73 18.65
N ASP A 228 1.56 7.64 17.92
CA ASP A 228 1.66 9.06 18.29
C ASP A 228 0.74 9.95 17.44
N VAL A 229 -0.16 9.33 16.65
CA VAL A 229 -1.07 9.98 15.70
C VAL A 229 -2.48 9.36 15.75
N GLU A 230 -3.46 10.10 15.24
CA GLU A 230 -4.87 9.70 15.23
C GLU A 230 -5.39 9.57 13.79
N VAL A 231 -6.47 8.78 13.61
CA VAL A 231 -7.17 8.63 12.33
C VAL A 231 -7.61 10.00 11.80
N GLY A 232 -7.42 10.21 10.50
CA GLY A 232 -7.73 11.47 9.81
C GLY A 232 -6.61 12.51 9.84
N ARG A 233 -5.59 12.35 10.70
CA ARG A 233 -4.43 13.24 10.72
C ARG A 233 -3.69 13.20 9.39
N GLN A 234 -3.36 14.36 8.84
CA GLN A 234 -2.40 14.51 7.76
C GLN A 234 -1.00 14.62 8.33
N VAL A 235 -0.06 13.90 7.73
CA VAL A 235 1.35 13.88 8.13
C VAL A 235 2.23 14.23 6.94
N ILE A 236 3.40 14.81 7.22
CA ILE A 236 4.43 15.06 6.21
C ILE A 236 5.54 13.99 6.27
N ALA A 237 6.33 13.87 5.20
CA ALA A 237 7.48 12.97 5.20
C ALA A 237 8.45 13.32 6.34
N GLY A 238 8.94 12.31 7.07
CA GLY A 238 9.83 12.49 8.22
C GLY A 238 9.14 12.82 9.55
N GLU A 239 7.82 13.08 9.54
CA GLU A 239 7.07 13.28 10.77
C GLU A 239 6.99 11.98 11.58
N GLN A 240 7.27 12.03 12.88
CA GLN A 240 7.14 10.87 13.76
C GLN A 240 5.67 10.48 13.91
N ILE A 241 5.37 9.21 13.69
CA ILE A 241 4.03 8.63 13.79
C ILE A 241 3.89 7.62 14.93
N GLY A 242 5.00 7.20 15.53
CA GLY A 242 5.01 6.27 16.65
C GLY A 242 6.40 5.75 16.94
N ARG A 243 6.47 4.60 17.62
CA ARG A 243 7.74 3.99 18.04
C ARG A 243 7.76 2.48 17.82
N VAL A 244 8.93 1.95 17.48
CA VAL A 244 9.16 0.50 17.37
C VAL A 244 8.80 -0.20 18.67
N GLY A 245 8.22 -1.37 18.55
CA GLY A 245 7.91 -2.20 19.70
C GLY A 245 7.93 -3.68 19.36
N GLN A 246 7.15 -4.42 20.13
CA GLN A 246 7.02 -5.86 20.03
C GLN A 246 5.61 -6.34 20.40
N THR A 247 4.59 -5.56 20.03
CA THR A 247 3.19 -5.93 20.26
C THR A 247 2.66 -6.90 19.19
N GLY A 248 1.65 -7.71 19.53
CA GLY A 248 1.09 -8.69 18.59
C GLY A 248 1.93 -9.97 18.51
N ARG A 249 2.05 -10.55 17.30
CA ARG A 249 2.75 -11.82 17.06
C ARG A 249 4.17 -11.58 16.55
N VAL A 250 5.11 -11.47 17.47
CA VAL A 250 6.54 -11.23 17.18
C VAL A 250 7.47 -12.09 18.04
N THR A 251 8.73 -12.18 17.65
CA THR A 251 9.79 -12.86 18.42
C THR A 251 10.79 -11.89 19.06
N GLY A 252 10.69 -10.59 18.78
CA GLY A 252 11.52 -9.53 19.33
C GLY A 252 11.22 -8.18 18.67
N PRO A 253 11.83 -7.08 19.15
CA PRO A 253 11.59 -5.73 18.62
C PRO A 253 11.97 -5.57 17.14
N HIS A 254 11.02 -5.09 16.35
CA HIS A 254 11.22 -4.69 14.95
C HIS A 254 10.00 -3.89 14.46
N LEU A 255 10.18 -3.12 13.39
CA LEU A 255 9.07 -2.61 12.59
C LEU A 255 8.76 -3.61 11.48
N HIS A 256 7.53 -4.07 11.41
CA HIS A 256 7.00 -4.67 10.18
C HIS A 256 6.34 -3.58 9.34
N TRP A 257 6.91 -3.32 8.16
CA TRP A 257 6.44 -2.30 7.23
C TRP A 257 5.97 -2.95 5.94
N SER A 258 4.74 -2.67 5.52
CA SER A 258 4.19 -3.16 4.26
C SER A 258 3.72 -2.01 3.38
N VAL A 259 3.78 -2.20 2.07
CA VAL A 259 3.26 -1.26 1.07
C VAL A 259 2.21 -1.96 0.22
N ASN A 260 1.10 -1.26 -0.03
CA ASN A 260 0.07 -1.63 -0.98
C ASN A 260 0.08 -0.62 -2.10
N LEU A 261 -0.09 -1.11 -3.32
CA LEU A 261 -0.45 -0.32 -4.47
C LEU A 261 -1.69 -0.98 -5.08
N ASN A 262 -2.71 -0.21 -5.45
CA ASN A 262 -3.97 -0.74 -6.03
C ASN A 262 -4.52 -1.95 -5.26
N ASN A 263 -4.72 -1.78 -3.94
CA ASN A 263 -5.22 -2.81 -3.02
C ASN A 263 -4.38 -4.12 -3.02
N THR A 264 -3.15 -4.08 -3.54
CA THR A 264 -2.25 -5.23 -3.69
C THR A 264 -0.99 -5.03 -2.86
N ARG A 265 -0.67 -5.99 -1.98
CA ARG A 265 0.59 -6.04 -1.24
C ARG A 265 1.75 -6.29 -2.20
N ILE A 266 2.76 -5.43 -2.14
CA ILE A 266 3.96 -5.50 -2.97
C ILE A 266 5.21 -5.26 -2.13
N ASP A 267 6.38 -5.55 -2.70
CA ASP A 267 7.68 -5.42 -2.05
C ASP A 267 7.97 -3.95 -1.66
N PRO A 268 8.01 -3.61 -0.35
CA PRO A 268 8.27 -2.24 0.10
C PRO A 268 9.63 -1.72 -0.33
N ALA A 269 10.60 -2.60 -0.63
CA ALA A 269 11.92 -2.20 -1.07
C ALA A 269 11.91 -1.44 -2.41
N LEU A 270 10.84 -1.57 -3.22
CA LEU A 270 10.67 -0.83 -4.48
C LEU A 270 10.48 0.67 -4.29
N PHE A 271 10.16 1.11 -3.07
CA PHE A 271 9.80 2.50 -2.76
C PHE A 271 10.89 3.24 -2.00
N LEU A 272 11.86 2.53 -1.42
CA LEU A 272 12.91 3.19 -0.64
C LEU A 272 13.88 3.89 -1.58
N ALA A 273 14.20 5.15 -1.27
CA ALA A 273 15.29 5.85 -1.92
C ALA A 273 16.62 5.13 -1.66
N ASP A 274 17.48 5.12 -2.68
CA ASP A 274 18.87 4.62 -2.58
C ASP A 274 19.75 5.54 -1.71
#